data_AF-A0A9X4QQG4-F1
#
_entry.id   AF-A0A9X4QQG4-F1
#
_cell.length_a   1.000
_cell.length_b   1.000
_cell.length_c   1.000
_cell.angle_alpha   90.00
_cell.angle_beta   90.00
_cell.angle_gamma   90.00
#
_symmetry.space_group_name_H-M   'P 1'
#
loop_
_entity.id
_entity.type
_entity.pdbx_description
1 polymer ?
#
loop_
_entity_poly.entity_id
_entity_poly.type
_entity_poly.pdbx_seq_one_letter_code
_entity_poly.pdbx_strand_id
1 'polypeptide(L)'
;MPRSISIRKKTYADLVITYFTDETYEMGNDQFDPRLLVKFTLDSNIDLDPLINILLSRGISGVVHDYSEDLQSQYLILKEPFNMLDFMAITNTLVQNREELISEHAAFRDGIRGMVQMMILIMIADKMKEEPLES
;
A
#
# COMPACT_ATOMS: atom_id res chain seq x y z
N MET A 1 32.63 4.15 7.93
CA MET A 1 31.84 3.22 8.77
C MET A 1 30.37 3.36 8.38
N PRO A 2 29.69 2.34 7.85
CA PRO A 2 28.26 2.46 7.59
C PRO A 2 27.50 2.25 8.89
N ARG A 3 26.61 3.21 9.20
CA ARG A 3 25.71 3.18 10.35
C ARG A 3 24.75 1.98 10.21
N SER A 4 24.67 1.17 11.25
CA SER A 4 23.65 0.13 11.38
C SER A 4 22.27 0.78 11.40
N ILE A 5 21.48 0.58 10.34
CA ILE A 5 20.06 0.91 10.32
C ILE A 5 19.33 -0.30 10.89
N SER A 6 18.54 -0.05 11.94
CA SER A 6 17.94 -1.08 12.79
C SER A 6 16.93 -1.96 12.03
N ILE A 7 17.37 -3.14 11.62
CA ILE A 7 16.60 -4.22 10.96
C ILE A 7 15.46 -4.80 11.83
N ARG A 8 15.39 -4.46 13.13
CA ARG A 8 14.43 -5.06 14.07
C ARG A 8 13.01 -4.50 14.00
N LYS A 9 12.81 -3.26 13.55
CA LYS A 9 11.45 -2.68 13.49
C LYS A 9 10.57 -3.31 12.41
N LYS A 10 11.17 -3.99 11.42
CA LYS A 10 10.43 -4.60 10.30
C LYS A 10 9.58 -5.79 10.74
N THR A 11 9.93 -6.46 11.84
CA THR A 11 9.24 -7.65 12.36
C THR A 11 7.97 -7.34 13.17
N TYR A 12 7.71 -6.07 13.47
CA TYR A 12 6.55 -5.64 14.28
C TYR A 12 5.74 -4.51 13.63
N ALA A 13 5.94 -4.27 12.34
CA ALA A 13 5.22 -3.21 11.63
C ALA A 13 3.94 -3.80 11.01
N ASP A 14 2.79 -3.18 11.29
CA ASP A 14 1.50 -3.56 10.67
C ASP A 14 1.50 -3.34 9.15
N LEU A 15 2.34 -2.41 8.67
CA LEU A 15 2.53 -2.11 7.26
C LEU A 15 3.99 -1.79 6.95
N VAL A 16 4.56 -2.51 5.99
CA VAL A 16 5.88 -2.25 5.40
C VAL A 16 5.68 -1.81 3.95
N ILE A 17 6.16 -0.59 3.65
CA ILE A 17 6.14 -0.02 2.29
C ILE A 17 7.56 -0.11 1.73
N THR A 18 7.73 -0.84 0.63
CA THR A 18 9.01 -0.98 -0.07
C THR A 18 8.91 -0.35 -1.44
N TYR A 19 9.76 0.64 -1.71
CA TYR A 19 9.94 1.22 -3.04
C TYR A 19 11.12 0.55 -3.74
N PHE A 20 10.94 0.19 -5.00
CA PHE A 20 11.97 -0.48 -5.79
C PHE A 20 11.76 -0.17 -7.28
N THR A 21 12.69 -0.60 -8.12
CA THR A 21 12.53 -0.58 -9.58
C THR A 21 12.89 -1.95 -10.12
N ASP A 22 12.21 -2.38 -11.19
CA ASP A 22 12.54 -3.58 -11.95
C ASP A 22 13.43 -3.28 -13.17
N GLU A 23 13.83 -2.03 -13.34
CA GLU A 23 14.67 -1.57 -14.44
C GLU A 23 16.16 -1.79 -14.14
N THR A 24 16.89 -2.26 -15.14
CA THR A 24 18.36 -2.35 -15.07
C THR A 24 18.96 -1.00 -15.43
N TYR A 25 19.93 -0.54 -14.64
CA TYR A 25 20.60 0.73 -14.87
C TYR A 25 22.11 0.62 -14.72
N GLU A 26 22.82 1.54 -15.38
CA GLU A 26 24.26 1.68 -15.24
C GLU A 26 24.59 2.61 -14.07
N MET A 27 25.48 2.15 -13.20
CA MET A 27 25.99 2.95 -12.07
C MET A 27 26.68 4.22 -12.59
N GLY A 28 26.23 5.38 -12.11
CA GLY A 28 26.77 6.69 -12.51
C GLY A 28 26.04 7.36 -13.68
N ASN A 29 24.91 6.80 -14.14
CA ASN A 29 24.04 7.49 -15.09
C ASN A 29 23.10 8.47 -14.36
N ASP A 30 23.50 9.74 -14.28
CA ASP A 30 22.72 10.81 -13.64
C ASP A 30 21.44 11.21 -14.41
N GLN A 31 21.24 10.69 -15.62
CA GLN A 31 20.05 10.91 -16.44
C GLN A 31 19.02 9.77 -16.35
N PHE A 32 19.32 8.73 -15.58
CA PHE A 32 18.42 7.62 -15.38
C PHE A 32 17.30 8.01 -14.41
N ASP A 33 16.06 8.05 -14.91
CA ASP A 33 14.85 8.27 -14.11
C ASP A 33 14.11 6.93 -13.95
N PRO A 34 14.35 6.19 -12.85
CA PRO A 34 13.77 4.87 -12.69
C PRO A 34 12.25 4.94 -12.54
N ARG A 35 11.56 4.05 -13.22
CA ARG A 35 10.16 3.76 -12.88
C ARG A 35 10.10 3.16 -11.49
N LEU A 36 9.55 3.92 -10.55
CA LEU A 36 9.35 3.49 -9.18
C LEU A 36 8.13 2.57 -9.08
N LEU A 37 8.32 1.42 -8.44
CA LEU A 37 7.29 0.47 -8.08
C LEU A 37 7.12 0.44 -6.55
N VAL A 38 5.98 -0.05 -6.09
CA VAL A 38 5.68 -0.18 -4.66
C VAL A 38 5.24 -1.59 -4.32
N LYS A 39 5.75 -2.09 -3.20
CA LYS A 39 5.33 -3.32 -2.53
C LYS A 39 4.82 -2.97 -1.14
N PHE A 40 3.59 -3.35 -0.85
CA PHE A 40 3.03 -3.35 0.50
C PHE A 40 3.19 -4.75 1.09
N THR A 41 3.59 -4.83 2.35
CA THR A 41 3.64 -6.08 3.11
C THR A 41 2.99 -5.83 4.46
N LEU A 42 2.04 -6.68 4.81
CA LEU A 42 1.15 -6.49 5.96
C LEU A 42 0.68 -7.86 6.47
N ASP A 43 -0.01 -7.86 7.60
CA ASP A 43 -0.58 -9.05 8.22
C ASP A 43 -1.53 -9.80 7.27
N SER A 44 -1.48 -11.14 7.28
CA SER A 44 -2.31 -11.98 6.40
C SER A 44 -3.81 -11.96 6.74
N ASN A 45 -4.19 -11.46 7.93
CA ASN A 45 -5.59 -11.34 8.34
C ASN A 45 -6.31 -10.14 7.71
N ILE A 46 -5.57 -9.16 7.20
CA ILE A 46 -6.17 -7.99 6.53
C ILE A 46 -6.75 -8.44 5.19
N ASP A 47 -8.04 -8.23 4.95
CA ASP A 47 -8.66 -8.60 3.68
C ASP A 47 -8.30 -7.59 2.57
N LEU A 48 -7.46 -8.01 1.62
CA LEU A 48 -7.07 -7.22 0.44
C LEU A 48 -7.92 -7.53 -0.80
N ASP A 49 -8.74 -8.58 -0.80
CA ASP A 49 -9.51 -9.00 -1.97
C ASP A 49 -10.43 -7.89 -2.50
N PRO A 50 -11.16 -7.13 -1.65
CA PRO A 50 -11.98 -6.01 -2.11
C PRO A 50 -11.17 -4.97 -2.89
N LEU A 51 -9.97 -4.63 -2.41
CA LEU A 51 -9.09 -3.68 -3.09
C LEU A 51 -8.61 -4.25 -4.43
N ILE A 52 -8.11 -5.48 -4.44
CA ILE A 52 -7.60 -6.14 -5.65
C ILE A 52 -8.68 -6.20 -6.73
N ASN A 53 -9.90 -6.60 -6.36
CA ASN A 53 -11.03 -6.67 -7.28
C ASN A 53 -11.41 -5.29 -7.86
N ILE A 54 -11.38 -4.23 -7.05
CA ILE A 54 -11.61 -2.87 -7.54
C ILE A 54 -10.52 -2.44 -8.52
N LEU A 55 -9.25 -2.73 -8.23
CA LEU A 55 -8.13 -2.40 -9.11
C LEU A 55 -8.26 -3.12 -10.47
N LEU A 56 -8.50 -4.44 -10.44
CA LEU A 56 -8.68 -5.25 -11.65
C LEU A 56 -9.89 -4.79 -12.48
N SER A 57 -11.03 -4.50 -11.84
CA SER A 57 -12.23 -4.02 -12.54
C SER A 57 -12.06 -2.64 -13.17
N ARG A 58 -11.11 -1.83 -12.67
CA ARG A 58 -10.72 -0.54 -13.25
C ARG A 58 -9.61 -0.66 -14.30
N GLY A 59 -9.27 -1.88 -14.73
CA GLY A 59 -8.30 -2.15 -15.79
C GLY A 59 -6.83 -2.12 -15.34
N ILE A 60 -6.58 -2.13 -14.03
CA ILE A 60 -5.22 -2.19 -13.49
C ILE A 60 -4.79 -3.66 -13.43
N SER A 61 -4.03 -4.11 -14.43
CA SER A 61 -3.55 -5.49 -14.54
C SER A 61 -2.23 -5.74 -13.80
N GLY A 62 -1.45 -4.70 -13.52
CA GLY A 62 -0.14 -4.77 -12.88
C GLY A 62 -0.18 -5.04 -11.38
N VAL A 63 -1.12 -5.84 -10.89
CA VAL A 63 -1.28 -6.19 -9.47
C VAL A 63 -0.78 -7.62 -9.25
N VAL A 64 0.16 -7.80 -8.32
CA VAL A 64 0.61 -9.12 -7.87
C VAL A 64 0.34 -9.23 -6.37
N HIS A 65 -0.41 -10.25 -5.99
CA HIS A 65 -0.74 -10.54 -4.60
C HIS A 65 -0.36 -11.98 -4.27
N ASP A 66 0.26 -12.19 -3.12
CA ASP A 66 0.67 -13.50 -2.64
C ASP A 66 0.99 -13.43 -1.12
N TYR A 67 1.18 -14.60 -0.51
CA TYR A 67 1.54 -14.75 0.89
C TYR A 67 3.05 -14.92 1.08
N SER A 68 3.58 -14.51 2.25
CA SER A 68 4.94 -14.86 2.64
C SER A 68 5.08 -16.35 2.91
N GLU A 69 6.33 -16.85 2.93
CA GLU A 69 6.63 -18.26 3.18
C GLU A 69 6.10 -18.77 4.54
N ASP A 70 5.99 -17.90 5.54
CA ASP A 70 5.45 -18.21 6.87
C ASP A 70 3.92 -18.06 6.97
N LEU A 71 3.25 -17.60 5.89
CA LEU A 71 1.81 -17.32 5.80
C LEU A 71 1.27 -16.32 6.84
N GLN A 72 2.14 -15.70 7.65
CA GLN A 72 1.77 -14.68 8.64
C GLN A 72 1.64 -13.29 8.02
N SER A 73 2.25 -13.09 6.85
CA SER A 73 2.13 -11.85 6.11
C SER A 73 1.70 -12.12 4.68
N GLN A 74 1.15 -11.10 4.06
CA GLN A 74 0.85 -11.07 2.64
C GLN A 74 1.52 -9.85 2.02
N TYR A 75 1.65 -9.87 0.71
CA TYR A 75 2.17 -8.73 -0.01
C TYR A 75 1.40 -8.41 -1.27
N LEU A 76 1.33 -7.12 -1.56
CA LEU A 76 0.74 -6.56 -2.77
C LEU A 76 1.81 -5.76 -3.50
N ILE A 77 2.15 -6.17 -4.71
CA ILE A 77 3.07 -5.45 -5.60
C ILE A 77 2.27 -4.80 -6.71
N LEU A 78 2.64 -3.57 -6.98
CA LEU A 78 2.01 -2.68 -7.92
C LEU A 78 3.04 -2.30 -8.99
N LYS A 79 2.88 -2.85 -10.19
CA LYS A 79 3.86 -2.81 -11.30
C LYS A 79 3.58 -1.77 -12.38
N GLU A 80 2.47 -1.04 -12.28
CA GLU A 80 2.02 -0.06 -13.26
C GLU A 80 1.78 1.31 -12.60
N PRO A 81 1.94 2.43 -13.32
CA PRO A 81 1.64 3.75 -12.78
C PRO A 81 0.13 3.98 -12.61
N PHE A 82 -0.29 4.46 -11.43
CA PHE A 82 -1.71 4.66 -11.05
C PHE A 82 -2.23 6.07 -11.29
N ASN A 83 -1.73 6.74 -12.31
CA ASN A 83 -1.90 8.18 -12.46
C ASN A 83 -3.34 8.61 -12.76
N MET A 84 -4.25 7.67 -13.07
CA MET A 84 -5.65 7.92 -13.38
C MET A 84 -6.63 7.32 -12.36
N LEU A 85 -6.14 6.77 -11.24
CA LEU A 85 -7.03 6.22 -10.22
C LEU A 85 -7.64 7.34 -9.37
N ASP A 86 -8.97 7.36 -9.32
CA ASP A 86 -9.69 8.12 -8.30
C ASP A 86 -9.60 7.37 -6.95
N PHE A 87 -8.51 7.64 -6.23
CA PHE A 87 -8.24 7.06 -4.91
C PHE A 87 -9.31 7.42 -3.88
N MET A 88 -9.93 8.60 -3.99
CA MET A 88 -11.00 9.00 -3.09
C MET A 88 -12.23 8.11 -3.30
N ALA A 89 -12.65 7.90 -4.55
CA ALA A 89 -13.77 7.01 -4.85
C ALA A 89 -13.52 5.56 -4.42
N ILE A 90 -12.29 5.04 -4.59
CA ILE A 90 -11.92 3.69 -4.12
C ILE A 90 -11.99 3.64 -2.59
N THR A 91 -11.39 4.61 -1.91
CA THR A 91 -11.40 4.68 -0.44
C THR A 91 -12.82 4.72 0.11
N ASN A 92 -13.72 5.50 -0.50
CA ASN A 92 -15.12 5.58 -0.08
C ASN A 92 -15.87 4.25 -0.22
N THR A 93 -15.44 3.39 -1.14
CA THR A 93 -16.02 2.07 -1.34
C THR A 93 -15.53 1.09 -0.28
N LEU A 94 -14.28 1.23 0.16
CA LEU A 94 -13.60 0.28 1.04
C LEU A 94 -13.66 0.66 2.54
N VAL A 95 -13.74 1.95 2.84
CA VAL A 95 -13.64 2.49 4.20
C VAL A 95 -14.94 3.19 4.55
N GLN A 96 -15.80 2.52 5.32
CA GLN A 96 -17.15 3.00 5.64
C GLN A 96 -17.17 4.17 6.64
N ASN A 97 -16.18 4.25 7.54
CA ASN A 97 -16.07 5.28 8.58
C ASN A 97 -15.02 6.34 8.22
N ARG A 98 -14.87 6.65 6.94
CA ARG A 98 -13.81 7.55 6.43
C ARG A 98 -13.88 8.94 7.10
N GLU A 99 -15.07 9.46 7.38
CA GLU A 99 -15.23 10.79 8.02
C GLU A 99 -14.58 10.87 9.41
N GLU A 100 -14.42 9.74 10.09
CA GLU A 100 -13.74 9.66 11.39
C GLU A 100 -12.22 9.69 11.24
N LEU A 101 -11.71 9.26 10.07
CA LEU A 101 -10.28 9.12 9.80
C LEU A 101 -9.66 10.37 9.16
N ILE A 102 -10.40 10.99 8.25
CA ILE A 102 -9.90 12.12 7.45
C ILE A 102 -10.97 13.19 7.28
N SER A 103 -10.52 14.44 7.14
CA SER A 103 -11.40 15.56 6.82
C SER A 103 -12.11 15.35 5.48
N GLU A 104 -13.35 15.84 5.36
CA GLU A 104 -14.10 15.89 4.10
C GLU A 104 -13.35 16.62 2.97
N HIS A 105 -12.42 17.52 3.32
CA HIS A 105 -11.60 18.28 2.37
C HIS A 105 -10.26 17.60 2.04
N ALA A 106 -10.02 16.39 2.55
CA ALA A 106 -8.80 15.66 2.27
C ALA A 106 -8.71 15.29 0.78
N ALA A 107 -7.65 15.73 0.13
CA ALA A 107 -7.35 15.39 -1.25
C ALA A 107 -6.24 14.34 -1.29
N PHE A 108 -6.47 13.26 -2.05
CA PHE A 108 -5.44 12.29 -2.35
C PHE A 108 -4.46 12.87 -3.37
N ARG A 109 -3.18 12.55 -3.20
CA ARG A 109 -2.16 12.87 -4.21
C ARG A 109 -2.25 11.86 -5.35
N ASP A 110 -1.71 12.22 -6.50
CA ASP A 110 -1.67 11.28 -7.63
C ASP A 110 -0.60 10.20 -7.50
N GLY A 111 -0.76 9.15 -8.32
CA GLY A 111 0.21 8.06 -8.49
C GLY A 111 0.48 7.28 -7.21
N ILE A 112 1.75 6.94 -6.98
CA ILE A 112 2.16 6.10 -5.84
C ILE A 112 1.85 6.74 -4.50
N ARG A 113 1.87 8.08 -4.40
CA ARG A 113 1.58 8.76 -3.14
C ARG A 113 0.12 8.60 -2.74
N GLY A 114 -0.82 8.74 -3.67
CA GLY A 114 -2.23 8.46 -3.43
C GLY A 114 -2.50 7.03 -3.03
N MET A 115 -1.85 6.10 -3.71
CA MET A 115 -1.93 4.68 -3.39
C MET A 115 -1.46 4.38 -1.95
N VAL A 116 -0.33 4.97 -1.54
CA VAL A 116 0.18 4.83 -0.17
C VAL A 116 -0.79 5.43 0.85
N GLN A 117 -1.34 6.63 0.56
CA GLN A 117 -2.34 7.26 1.44
C GLN A 117 -3.58 6.38 1.60
N MET A 118 -4.06 5.77 0.52
CA MET A 118 -5.22 4.88 0.53
C MET A 118 -4.95 3.61 1.33
N MET A 119 -3.79 2.98 1.11
CA MET A 119 -3.40 1.77 1.83
C MET A 119 -3.32 2.02 3.34
N ILE A 120 -2.78 3.18 3.76
CA ILE A 120 -2.73 3.57 5.17
C ILE A 120 -4.14 3.68 5.75
N LEU A 121 -5.10 4.27 5.03
CA LEU A 121 -6.47 4.41 5.53
C LEU A 121 -7.20 3.08 5.62
N ILE A 122 -7.01 2.19 4.64
CA ILE A 122 -7.55 0.82 4.70
C ILE A 122 -7.02 0.11 5.95
N MET A 123 -5.71 0.21 6.21
CA MET A 123 -5.08 -0.39 7.39
C MET A 123 -5.61 0.17 8.72
N ILE A 124 -5.76 1.50 8.82
CA ILE A 124 -6.30 2.13 10.04
C ILE A 124 -7.76 1.71 10.25
N ALA A 125 -8.57 1.76 9.19
CA ALA A 125 -9.97 1.37 9.25
C ALA A 125 -10.15 -0.08 9.71
N ASP A 126 -9.27 -0.98 9.25
CA ASP A 126 -9.33 -2.37 9.63
C ASP A 126 -8.93 -2.59 11.10
N LYS A 127 -7.84 -1.95 11.55
CA LYS A 127 -7.42 -1.97 12.95
C LYS A 127 -8.46 -1.42 13.91
N MET A 128 -9.25 -0.44 13.49
CA MET A 128 -10.35 0.10 14.32
C MET A 128 -11.53 -0.87 14.48
N LYS A 129 -11.70 -1.86 13.59
CA LYS A 129 -12.75 -2.89 13.76
C LYS A 129 -12.36 -3.93 14.83
N GLU A 130 -11.06 -4.08 15.12
CA GLU A 130 -10.55 -5.07 16.07
C GLU A 130 -10.76 -4.67 17.54
N GLU A 131 -11.24 -3.45 17.84
CA GLU A 131 -11.62 -3.05 19.20
C GLU A 131 -13.10 -3.39 19.48
N PRO A 132 -13.42 -4.50 20.17
CA PRO A 132 -14.70 -4.58 20.87
C PRO A 132 -14.67 -3.53 21.98
N LEU A 133 -15.69 -2.67 22.00
CA LEU A 133 -16.05 -1.90 23.19
C LEU A 133 -16.18 -2.89 24.35
N GLU A 134 -15.18 -2.94 25.22
CA GLU A 134 -15.36 -3.55 26.54
C GLU A 134 -16.39 -2.69 27.29
N SER A 135 -17.63 -3.19 27.35
CA SER A 135 -18.72 -2.66 28.16
C SER A 135 -19.23 -3.72 29.12
#